data_AF-A0A3R6YUS4-F1
#
_entry.id   AF-A0A3R6YUS4-F1
#
_cell.length_a   1.000
_cell.length_b   1.000
_cell.length_c   1.000
_cell.angle_alpha   90.00
_cell.angle_beta   90.00
_cell.angle_gamma   90.00
#
_symmetry.space_group_name_H-M   'P 1'
#
loop_
_entity.id
_entity.type
_entity.pdbx_description
1 polymer ?
#
loop_
_entity_poly.entity_id
_entity_poly.type
_entity_poly.pdbx_seq_one_letter_code
_entity_poly.pdbx_strand_id
1 'polypeptide(L)'
;NVMLDAQDIHDDLLRTLLVPHHGYEITTAGDSFQLAFHNIADAVAYCLDVQEQLLLQPWPPAFVDCQMPGSATITTQLSLLQRPKTVFHGVRVRMGIHASNPAEGPLVSQVHPVTSRMAYVGLSELIGREVSAIGRGGQIIVTAPIVRWLRASTANNAAWTKTHPIVLQELGVHRVPDLKIDLGIAQVLPVSLKGRLALIPPPSKVQTMLTYCPRLSNNYDLLISPMETTSHNSDVSIAASLVAADEVLIMNDLEQHVAYGFPKYSVLYTIFMLIALLASTTAAWTLYKYTKLVSSCVCYAMLSFFMWKLVYTFLRIVTLASMIHEFLQESSTWMSLDVNHDVGGFRFIGHEADIAEKKLDPPPYFVMIPLFIGDTALFSAGYWMLVLVVELLRVIYLNCAGLKLESVECRVVQKPLYIRLKRIFLIYVLTALPYAAIGWVLALHPASVITFLADIPNEILALSNMLFFAAPIALAFVLVANQQCMLSWCMVSDDVIQQIQANEAPTDFPVF
;
A
#
# COMPACT_ATOMS: atom_id res chain seq x y z
N ASN A 1 5.58 -19.20 25.56
CA ASN A 1 6.90 -19.46 26.19
C ASN A 1 7.34 -18.09 26.65
N VAL A 2 7.36 -17.82 27.97
CA VAL A 2 7.31 -16.45 28.52
C VAL A 2 8.31 -15.47 27.89
N MET A 3 9.52 -15.94 27.55
CA MET A 3 10.53 -15.11 26.89
C MET A 3 10.22 -14.82 25.42
N LEU A 4 9.72 -15.82 24.67
CA LEU A 4 9.29 -15.62 23.28
C LEU A 4 8.10 -14.67 23.22
N ASP A 5 7.14 -14.84 24.12
CA ASP A 5 5.93 -14.01 24.17
C ASP A 5 6.30 -12.53 24.48
N ALA A 6 7.31 -12.29 25.33
CA ALA A 6 7.84 -10.95 25.58
C ALA A 6 8.65 -10.40 24.38
N GLN A 7 9.42 -11.24 23.70
CA GLN A 7 10.14 -10.84 22.48
C GLN A 7 9.18 -10.42 21.37
N ASP A 8 8.09 -11.16 21.16
CA ASP A 8 7.08 -10.86 20.14
C ASP A 8 6.42 -9.50 20.41
N ILE A 9 6.06 -9.20 21.67
CA ILE A 9 5.50 -7.90 22.07
C ILE A 9 6.51 -6.76 21.81
N HIS A 10 7.79 -6.98 22.13
CA HIS A 10 8.86 -6.03 21.88
C HIS A 10 8.99 -5.73 20.38
N ASP A 11 9.11 -6.78 19.57
CA ASP A 11 9.30 -6.72 18.14
C ASP A 11 8.12 -6.07 17.41
N ASP A 12 6.90 -6.44 17.78
CA ASP A 12 5.67 -5.85 17.22
C ASP A 12 5.57 -4.36 17.57
N LEU A 13 5.93 -3.96 18.80
CA LEU A 13 5.92 -2.57 19.20
C LEU A 13 6.91 -1.74 18.37
N LEU A 14 8.17 -2.19 18.26
CA LEU A 14 9.21 -1.47 17.52
C LEU A 14 8.79 -1.29 16.04
N ARG A 15 8.33 -2.35 15.39
CA ARG A 15 7.88 -2.29 13.98
C ARG A 15 6.63 -1.42 13.80
N THR A 16 5.70 -1.45 14.75
CA THR A 16 4.47 -0.63 14.69
C THR A 16 4.79 0.86 14.81
N LEU A 17 5.73 1.24 15.70
CA LEU A 17 6.16 2.63 15.84
C LEU A 17 7.08 3.08 14.71
N LEU A 18 7.74 2.17 14.00
CA LEU A 18 8.67 2.55 12.94
C LEU A 18 7.97 3.24 11.76
N VAL A 19 6.77 2.78 11.42
CA VAL A 19 5.96 3.28 10.28
C VAL A 19 5.59 4.77 10.42
N PRO A 20 4.95 5.24 11.51
CA PRO A 20 4.60 6.66 11.66
C PRO A 20 5.81 7.59 11.75
N HIS A 21 7.00 7.06 12.07
CA HIS A 21 8.25 7.82 12.10
C HIS A 21 9.07 7.65 10.82
N HIS A 22 8.49 7.13 9.72
CA HIS A 22 9.16 7.02 8.42
C HIS A 22 10.53 6.33 8.49
N GLY A 23 10.68 5.36 9.41
CA GLY A 23 11.92 4.64 9.63
C GLY A 23 12.02 3.39 8.77
N TYR A 24 13.25 3.03 8.41
CA TYR A 24 13.57 1.85 7.62
C TYR A 24 14.24 0.77 8.47
N GLU A 25 13.73 -0.45 8.47
CA GLU A 25 14.37 -1.59 9.14
C GLU A 25 15.45 -2.21 8.24
N ILE A 26 16.73 -1.99 8.57
CA ILE A 26 17.86 -2.56 7.83
C ILE A 26 17.91 -4.07 8.07
N THR A 27 18.03 -4.45 9.35
CA THR A 27 18.12 -5.84 9.77
C THR A 27 17.77 -5.99 11.25
N THR A 28 17.37 -7.21 11.62
CA THR A 28 17.13 -7.62 13.00
C THR A 28 18.01 -8.82 13.31
N ALA A 29 18.81 -8.75 14.38
CA ALA A 29 19.68 -9.82 14.84
C ALA A 29 19.34 -10.17 16.30
N GLY A 30 18.49 -11.20 16.48
CA GLY A 30 17.96 -11.54 17.79
C GLY A 30 17.01 -10.45 18.30
N ASP A 31 17.36 -9.83 19.42
CA ASP A 31 16.64 -8.72 20.05
C ASP A 31 17.13 -7.33 19.60
N SER A 32 18.15 -7.27 18.74
CA SER A 32 18.76 -6.03 18.27
C SER A 32 18.22 -5.61 16.91
N PHE A 33 17.72 -4.37 16.83
CA PHE A 33 17.25 -3.74 15.61
C PHE A 33 18.29 -2.75 15.08
N GLN A 34 18.57 -2.82 13.78
CA GLN A 34 19.30 -1.79 13.05
C GLN A 34 18.32 -1.05 12.15
N LEU A 35 18.21 0.26 12.37
CA LEU A 35 17.23 1.12 11.73
C LEU A 35 17.97 2.25 10.99
N ALA A 36 17.31 2.82 9.99
CA ALA A 36 17.77 4.03 9.33
C ALA A 36 16.61 5.02 9.18
N PHE A 37 16.89 6.31 9.36
CA PHE A 37 15.93 7.39 9.20
C PHE A 37 16.46 8.45 8.24
N HIS A 38 15.55 9.12 7.53
CA HIS A 38 15.88 10.22 6.62
C HIS A 38 16.32 11.48 7.33
N ASN A 39 15.92 11.68 8.59
CA ASN A 39 16.25 12.87 9.35
C ASN A 39 16.36 12.60 10.86
N ILE A 40 17.00 13.53 11.57
CA ILE A 40 17.24 13.43 13.03
C ILE A 40 15.93 13.54 13.83
N ALA A 41 14.96 14.32 13.34
CA ALA A 41 13.72 14.59 14.06
C ALA A 41 12.91 13.30 14.26
N ASP A 42 12.78 12.51 13.20
CA ASP A 42 12.03 11.26 13.19
C ASP A 42 12.73 10.18 14.01
N ALA A 43 14.06 10.04 13.87
CA ALA A 43 14.86 9.09 14.65
C ALA A 43 14.74 9.34 16.16
N VAL A 44 14.85 10.61 16.58
CA VAL A 44 14.74 10.96 18.00
C VAL A 44 13.31 10.77 18.50
N ALA A 45 12.29 11.19 17.72
CA ALA A 45 10.89 11.00 18.08
C ALA A 45 10.55 9.51 18.26
N TYR A 46 10.97 8.66 17.32
CA TYR A 46 10.82 7.21 17.41
C TYR A 46 11.40 6.65 18.71
N CYS A 47 12.64 6.99 19.05
CA CYS A 47 13.26 6.49 20.29
C CYS A 47 12.54 6.99 21.56
N LEU A 48 12.04 8.23 21.57
CA LEU A 48 11.27 8.76 22.70
C LEU A 48 9.96 7.99 22.88
N ASP A 49 9.21 7.82 21.80
CA ASP A 49 7.90 7.17 21.79
C ASP A 49 8.02 5.70 22.17
N VAL A 50 9.02 4.99 21.66
CA VAL A 50 9.28 3.60 22.06
C VAL A 50 9.52 3.50 23.57
N GLN A 51 10.33 4.41 24.16
CA GLN A 51 10.62 4.36 25.59
C GLN A 51 9.39 4.60 26.48
N GLU A 52 8.44 5.40 26.01
CA GLU A 52 7.16 5.62 26.67
C GLU A 52 6.20 4.45 26.47
N GLN A 53 6.06 3.95 25.24
CA GLN A 53 5.12 2.88 24.89
C GLN A 53 5.52 1.52 25.46
N LEU A 54 6.82 1.25 25.66
CA LEU A 54 7.30 0.06 26.37
C LEU A 54 6.71 -0.06 27.79
N LEU A 55 6.41 1.08 28.44
CA LEU A 55 5.80 1.08 29.78
C LEU A 55 4.33 0.69 29.78
N LEU A 56 3.67 0.75 28.62
CA LEU A 56 2.24 0.49 28.46
C LEU A 56 1.96 -0.90 27.91
N GLN A 57 2.99 -1.62 27.46
CA GLN A 57 2.80 -2.94 26.89
C GLN A 57 2.30 -3.95 27.92
N PRO A 58 1.41 -4.88 27.51
CA PRO A 58 0.85 -5.89 28.39
C PRO A 58 1.84 -7.05 28.58
N TRP A 59 2.96 -6.77 29.25
CA TRP A 59 3.99 -7.78 29.50
C TRP A 59 3.42 -8.99 30.25
N PRO A 60 3.80 -10.23 29.90
CA PRO A 60 3.34 -11.42 30.60
C PRO A 60 3.63 -11.30 32.12
N PRO A 61 2.67 -11.57 33.02
CA PRO A 61 2.90 -11.44 34.47
C PRO A 61 4.10 -12.27 34.95
N ALA A 62 4.22 -13.49 34.41
CA ALA A 62 5.36 -14.36 34.68
C ALA A 62 6.73 -13.75 34.27
N PHE A 63 6.76 -12.86 33.27
CA PHE A 63 7.97 -12.12 32.89
C PHE A 63 8.26 -10.98 33.85
N VAL A 64 7.25 -10.25 34.30
CA VAL A 64 7.43 -9.16 35.27
C VAL A 64 7.91 -9.70 36.63
N ASP A 65 7.39 -10.86 37.03
CA ASP A 65 7.63 -11.46 38.35
C ASP A 65 8.87 -12.37 38.41
N CYS A 66 9.51 -12.70 37.28
CA CYS A 66 10.63 -13.65 37.24
C CYS A 66 11.95 -13.14 37.85
N GLN A 67 11.96 -11.95 38.46
CA GLN A 67 13.12 -11.32 39.12
C GLN A 67 14.35 -11.16 38.22
N MET A 68 14.20 -11.31 36.90
CA MET A 68 15.31 -11.12 35.98
C MET A 68 15.74 -9.65 35.96
N PRO A 69 17.05 -9.37 35.91
CA PRO A 69 17.55 -8.01 35.75
C PRO A 69 16.96 -7.38 34.48
N GLY A 70 16.17 -6.34 34.66
CA GLY A 70 15.55 -5.61 33.56
C GLY A 70 14.10 -5.94 33.26
N SER A 71 13.42 -6.86 33.96
CA SER A 71 11.96 -7.07 33.82
C SER A 71 11.13 -6.38 34.91
N ALA A 72 11.77 -6.02 36.03
CA ALA A 72 11.09 -5.47 37.20
C ALA A 72 10.45 -4.10 36.94
N THR A 73 9.24 -3.94 37.47
CA THR A 73 8.51 -2.66 37.51
C THR A 73 9.09 -1.77 38.61
N ILE A 74 9.51 -0.56 38.24
CA ILE A 74 10.03 0.43 39.19
C ILE A 74 9.15 1.66 39.12
N THR A 75 8.69 2.11 40.29
CA THR A 75 7.89 3.33 40.44
C THR A 75 8.62 4.35 41.30
N THR A 76 8.57 5.62 40.91
CA THR A 76 9.11 6.74 41.69
C THR A 76 7.97 7.53 42.34
N GLN A 77 8.08 7.76 43.64
CA GLN A 77 7.20 8.66 44.41
C GLN A 77 7.78 10.08 44.34
N LEU A 78 7.13 10.98 43.59
CA LEU A 78 7.57 12.37 43.44
C LEU A 78 7.03 13.29 44.56
N SER A 79 5.92 12.91 45.20
CA SER A 79 5.30 13.64 46.32
C SER A 79 4.32 12.73 47.07
N LEU A 80 4.16 12.92 48.39
CA LEU A 80 3.22 12.15 49.24
C LEU A 80 1.75 12.27 48.78
N LEU A 81 1.41 13.32 48.02
CA LEU A 81 0.07 13.58 47.49
C LEU A 81 -0.15 13.07 46.05
N GLN A 82 0.91 12.69 45.34
CA GLN A 82 0.82 12.26 43.93
C GLN A 82 0.90 10.74 43.84
N ARG A 83 0.20 10.17 42.84
CA ARG A 83 0.31 8.73 42.57
C ARG A 83 1.75 8.38 42.15
N PRO A 84 2.28 7.21 42.56
CA PRO A 84 3.59 6.75 42.13
C PRO A 84 3.63 6.68 40.61
N LYS A 85 4.68 7.26 40.01
CA LYS A 85 4.87 7.23 38.57
C LYS A 85 5.78 6.08 38.19
N THR A 86 5.31 5.20 37.31
CA THR A 86 6.13 4.11 36.76
C THR A 86 7.24 4.69 35.88
N VAL A 87 8.47 4.31 36.18
CA VAL A 87 9.67 4.71 35.42
C VAL A 87 10.25 3.57 34.61
N PHE A 88 10.07 2.32 35.06
CA PHE A 88 10.40 1.10 34.31
C PHE A 88 9.28 0.08 34.45
N HIS A 89 8.98 -0.66 33.39
CA HIS A 89 8.02 -1.76 33.37
C HIS A 89 8.36 -2.68 32.19
N GLY A 90 8.52 -3.97 32.45
CA GLY A 90 8.89 -4.97 31.44
C GLY A 90 10.25 -4.71 30.80
N VAL A 91 10.38 -5.06 29.51
CA VAL A 91 11.66 -5.06 28.77
C VAL A 91 12.27 -3.66 28.72
N ARG A 92 13.59 -3.58 28.95
CA ARG A 92 14.35 -2.31 28.93
C ARG A 92 15.26 -2.24 27.73
N VAL A 93 14.84 -1.51 26.71
CA VAL A 93 15.59 -1.33 25.47
C VAL A 93 16.63 -0.23 25.61
N ARG A 94 17.87 -0.49 25.23
CA ARG A 94 18.93 0.51 25.07
C ARG A 94 18.94 1.00 23.62
N MET A 95 19.16 2.29 23.41
CA MET A 95 19.13 2.90 22.07
C MET A 95 20.34 3.81 21.89
N GLY A 96 20.90 3.79 20.69
CA GLY A 96 21.96 4.70 20.25
C GLY A 96 21.52 5.39 18.96
N ILE A 97 21.76 6.69 18.83
CA ILE A 97 21.44 7.44 17.61
C ILE A 97 22.68 8.19 17.11
N HIS A 98 22.99 7.98 15.84
CA HIS A 98 24.08 8.66 15.15
C HIS A 98 23.65 9.16 13.77
N ALA A 99 23.85 10.46 13.53
CA ALA A 99 23.58 11.08 12.25
C ALA A 99 24.87 11.06 11.44
N SER A 100 24.84 10.40 10.29
CA SER A 100 26.01 10.33 9.42
C SER A 100 26.45 11.71 8.96
N ASN A 101 27.76 11.86 8.73
CA ASN A 101 28.37 13.10 8.30
C ASN A 101 29.26 12.81 7.07
N PRO A 102 29.28 13.68 6.03
CA PRO A 102 30.18 13.53 4.90
C PRO A 102 31.68 13.42 5.28
N ALA A 103 32.08 13.99 6.42
CA ALA A 103 33.46 13.91 6.94
C ALA A 103 33.90 12.49 7.32
N GLU A 104 32.96 11.56 7.44
CA GLU A 104 33.18 10.18 7.89
C GLU A 104 33.65 9.24 6.78
N GLY A 105 33.67 9.74 5.55
CA GLY A 105 33.99 8.98 4.35
C GLY A 105 32.76 8.46 3.62
N PRO A 106 32.96 7.66 2.55
CA PRO A 106 31.86 7.16 1.74
C PRO A 106 31.03 6.14 2.52
N LEU A 107 29.72 6.37 2.57
CA LEU A 107 28.74 5.38 2.98
C LEU A 107 28.29 4.61 1.74
N VAL A 108 28.54 3.30 1.71
CA VAL A 108 28.13 2.45 0.61
C VAL A 108 26.73 1.91 0.92
N SER A 109 25.73 2.39 0.18
CA SER A 109 24.37 1.86 0.17
C SER A 109 24.21 0.91 -1.02
N GLN A 110 23.87 -0.35 -0.76
CA GLN A 110 23.65 -1.35 -1.82
C GLN A 110 22.38 -2.13 -1.55
N VAL A 111 21.57 -2.32 -2.60
CA VAL A 111 20.40 -3.19 -2.52
C VAL A 111 20.88 -4.63 -2.65
N HIS A 112 20.62 -5.44 -1.63
CA HIS A 112 21.00 -6.84 -1.62
C HIS A 112 20.22 -7.60 -2.71
N PRO A 113 20.88 -8.40 -3.58
CA PRO A 113 20.25 -8.98 -4.77
C PRO A 113 19.14 -9.99 -4.46
N VAL A 114 19.23 -10.68 -3.31
CA VAL A 114 18.24 -11.72 -2.91
C VAL A 114 17.11 -11.15 -2.04
N THR A 115 17.41 -10.39 -0.99
CA THR A 115 16.41 -9.85 -0.07
C THR A 115 15.77 -8.55 -0.56
N SER A 116 16.35 -7.91 -1.59
CA SER A 116 15.95 -6.60 -2.11
C SER A 116 15.91 -5.49 -1.05
N ARG A 117 16.59 -5.67 0.09
CA ARG A 117 16.75 -4.66 1.16
C ARG A 117 18.01 -3.85 0.96
N MET A 118 17.99 -2.59 1.36
CA MET A 118 19.17 -1.73 1.36
C MET A 118 20.05 -2.09 2.55
N ALA A 119 21.32 -2.40 2.25
CA ALA A 119 22.37 -2.57 3.24
C ALA A 119 23.26 -1.32 3.25
N TYR A 120 23.67 -0.92 4.44
CA TYR A 120 24.57 0.21 4.67
C TYR A 120 25.91 -0.33 5.16
N VAL A 121 26.99 0.08 4.51
CA VAL A 121 28.35 -0.27 4.92
C VAL A 121 29.17 1.01 4.97
N GLY A 122 29.68 1.35 6.15
CA GLY A 122 30.49 2.54 6.34
C GLY A 122 30.75 2.82 7.81
N LEU A 123 31.58 3.84 8.05
CA LEU A 123 31.97 4.21 9.42
C LEU A 123 30.77 4.70 10.25
N SER A 124 29.82 5.39 9.62
CA SER A 124 28.61 5.88 10.30
C SER A 124 27.73 4.75 10.86
N GLU A 125 27.57 3.65 10.12
CA GLU A 125 26.81 2.48 10.60
C GLU A 125 27.51 1.85 11.81
N LEU A 126 28.84 1.72 11.76
CA LEU A 126 29.63 1.19 12.87
C LEU A 126 29.52 2.08 14.11
N ILE A 127 29.55 3.41 13.94
CA ILE A 127 29.39 4.35 15.06
C ILE A 127 28.01 4.21 15.68
N GLY A 128 26.94 4.13 14.88
CA GLY A 128 25.58 3.90 15.41
C GLY A 128 25.52 2.64 16.29
N ARG A 129 26.14 1.55 15.82
CA ARG A 129 26.24 0.29 16.57
C ARG A 129 27.00 0.45 17.90
N GLU A 130 28.15 1.11 17.87
CA GLU A 130 28.97 1.34 19.07
C GLU A 130 28.25 2.25 20.08
N VAL A 131 27.56 3.29 19.61
CA VAL A 131 26.81 4.22 20.46
C VAL A 131 25.68 3.48 21.20
N SER A 132 24.99 2.58 20.51
CA SER A 132 23.96 1.74 21.13
C SER A 132 24.54 0.77 22.17
N ALA A 133 25.72 0.21 21.92
CA ALA A 133 26.41 -0.72 22.82
C ALA A 133 26.85 -0.08 24.16
N ILE A 134 27.08 1.23 24.19
CA ILE A 134 27.41 1.99 25.42
C ILE A 134 26.17 2.15 26.31
N GLY A 135 24.98 2.09 25.73
CA GLY A 135 23.70 2.33 26.38
C GLY A 135 23.32 1.28 27.41
N ARG A 136 22.56 1.71 28.43
CA ARG A 136 21.87 0.82 29.36
C ARG A 136 20.38 0.72 29.02
N GLY A 137 19.72 -0.33 29.50
CA GLY A 137 18.29 -0.52 29.25
C GLY A 137 17.47 0.68 29.74
N GLY A 138 16.67 1.26 28.84
CA GLY A 138 15.85 2.46 29.07
C GLY A 138 16.58 3.79 28.85
N GLN A 139 17.80 3.75 28.29
CA GLN A 139 18.62 4.91 27.94
C GLN A 139 18.67 5.12 26.43
N ILE A 140 18.62 6.38 26.00
CA ILE A 140 18.87 6.79 24.61
C ILE A 140 20.16 7.60 24.61
N ILE A 141 21.20 7.10 23.96
CA ILE A 141 22.49 7.79 23.79
C ILE A 141 22.54 8.40 22.40
N VAL A 142 22.98 9.64 22.30
CA VAL A 142 23.07 10.37 21.03
C VAL A 142 24.46 10.98 20.86
N THR A 143 24.92 11.04 19.62
CA THR A 143 26.20 11.69 19.26
C THR A 143 26.08 13.22 19.11
N ALA A 144 27.23 13.91 19.12
CA ALA A 144 27.32 15.38 19.06
C ALA A 144 26.52 16.07 17.93
N PRO A 145 26.44 15.54 16.68
CA PRO A 145 25.58 16.13 15.65
C PRO A 145 24.09 16.23 16.06
N ILE A 146 23.55 15.18 16.69
CA ILE A 146 22.18 15.18 17.19
C ILE A 146 22.04 16.20 18.33
N VAL A 147 23.02 16.27 19.23
CA VAL A 147 23.00 17.25 20.34
C VAL A 147 22.95 18.69 19.80
N ARG A 148 23.75 19.01 18.79
CA ARG A 148 23.73 20.33 18.12
C ARG A 148 22.36 20.60 17.52
N TRP A 149 21.78 19.63 16.82
CA TRP A 149 20.45 19.76 16.23
C TRP A 149 19.37 19.99 17.30
N LEU A 150 19.34 19.19 18.37
CA LEU A 150 18.36 19.33 19.46
C LEU A 150 18.46 20.70 20.16
N ARG A 151 19.67 21.20 20.39
CA ARG A 151 19.91 22.53 20.96
C ARG A 151 19.38 23.64 20.05
N ALA A 152 19.69 23.57 18.76
CA ALA A 152 19.21 24.54 17.78
C ALA A 152 17.67 24.52 17.67
N SER A 153 17.06 23.33 17.60
CA SER A 153 15.60 23.15 17.56
C SER A 153 14.91 23.66 18.81
N THR A 154 15.55 23.54 19.98
CA THR A 154 15.03 24.08 21.25
C THR A 154 15.15 25.60 21.28
N ALA A 155 16.31 26.15 20.90
CA ALA A 155 16.54 27.60 20.87
C ALA A 155 15.61 28.32 19.89
N ASN A 156 15.33 27.71 18.74
CA ASN A 156 14.46 28.26 17.70
C ASN A 156 12.97 28.03 17.98
N ASN A 157 12.59 27.43 19.12
CA ASN A 157 11.20 27.10 19.48
C ASN A 157 10.43 26.37 18.36
N ALA A 158 11.11 25.43 17.68
CA ALA A 158 10.51 24.66 16.60
C ALA A 158 9.24 23.93 17.05
N ALA A 159 8.27 23.75 16.14
CA ALA A 159 7.03 23.04 16.44
C ALA A 159 7.29 21.64 17.01
N TRP A 160 8.32 20.95 16.50
CA TRP A 160 8.74 19.62 16.94
C TRP A 160 9.11 19.54 18.43
N THR A 161 9.76 20.56 19.00
CA THR A 161 10.18 20.57 20.42
C THR A 161 8.99 20.72 21.37
N LYS A 162 7.89 21.33 20.89
CA LYS A 162 6.65 21.46 21.66
C LYS A 162 5.90 20.13 21.73
N THR A 163 5.93 19.35 20.65
CA THR A 163 5.31 18.03 20.60
C THR A 163 6.13 16.97 21.34
N HIS A 164 7.47 17.09 21.34
CA HIS A 164 8.37 16.14 22.00
C HIS A 164 9.22 16.84 23.08
N PRO A 165 8.69 17.04 24.30
CA PRO A 165 9.45 17.65 25.38
C PRO A 165 10.54 16.69 25.88
N ILE A 166 11.81 17.10 25.73
CA ILE A 166 12.99 16.29 26.07
C ILE A 166 13.78 16.80 27.27
N VAL A 167 14.55 15.91 27.87
CA VAL A 167 15.62 16.20 28.82
C VAL A 167 16.93 15.72 28.22
N LEU A 168 17.87 16.65 28.03
CA LEU A 168 19.20 16.40 27.51
C LEU A 168 20.21 16.44 28.67
N GLN A 169 21.02 15.39 28.82
CA GLN A 169 22.12 15.33 29.77
C GLN A 169 23.42 14.98 29.03
N GLU A 170 24.42 15.86 29.09
CA GLU A 170 25.74 15.55 28.54
C GLU A 170 26.45 14.50 29.39
N LEU A 171 27.00 13.48 28.73
CA LEU A 171 27.73 12.40 29.40
C LEU A 171 29.24 12.60 29.29
N GLY A 172 29.72 13.16 28.17
CA GLY A 172 31.14 13.47 27.94
C GLY A 172 31.65 12.87 26.64
N VAL A 173 32.91 12.46 26.62
CA VAL A 173 33.59 11.89 25.45
C VAL A 173 33.83 10.41 25.67
N HIS A 174 33.46 9.60 24.68
CA HIS A 174 33.71 8.17 24.64
C HIS A 174 34.72 7.82 23.55
N ARG A 175 35.80 7.15 23.93
CA ARG A 175 36.80 6.64 22.99
C ARG A 175 36.38 5.27 22.48
N VAL A 176 36.25 5.11 21.16
CA VAL A 176 36.12 3.81 20.50
C VAL A 176 37.53 3.33 20.12
N PRO A 177 38.12 2.36 20.83
CA PRO A 177 39.52 1.99 20.64
C PRO A 177 39.78 1.42 19.24
N ASP A 178 38.86 0.57 18.75
CA ASP A 178 39.00 -0.17 17.50
C ASP A 178 38.96 0.77 16.29
N LEU A 179 38.09 1.79 16.34
CA LEU A 179 37.97 2.79 15.28
C LEU A 179 38.98 3.94 15.42
N LYS A 180 39.65 4.04 16.58
CA LYS A 180 40.51 5.16 16.96
C LYS A 180 39.81 6.53 16.89
N ILE A 181 38.53 6.59 17.25
CA ILE A 181 37.69 7.81 17.24
C ILE A 181 37.29 8.19 18.68
N ASP A 182 37.21 9.49 18.94
CA ASP A 182 36.64 10.07 20.15
C ASP A 182 35.27 10.67 19.83
N LEU A 183 34.23 10.17 20.49
CA LEU A 183 32.83 10.53 20.24
C LEU A 183 32.30 11.37 21.41
N GLY A 184 31.84 12.59 21.14
CA GLY A 184 31.03 13.34 22.09
C GLY A 184 29.63 12.73 22.20
N ILE A 185 29.23 12.32 23.40
CA ILE A 185 27.95 11.65 23.66
C ILE A 185 27.13 12.37 24.73
N ALA A 186 25.82 12.34 24.54
CA ALA A 186 24.83 12.79 25.49
C ALA A 186 23.70 11.77 25.60
N GLN A 187 22.91 11.90 26.66
CA GLN A 187 21.69 11.15 26.85
C GLN A 187 20.47 12.05 26.61
N VAL A 188 19.47 11.49 25.94
CA VAL A 188 18.17 12.13 25.72
C VAL A 188 17.09 11.26 26.35
N LEU A 189 16.09 11.88 26.97
CA LEU A 189 14.93 11.23 27.58
C LEU A 189 13.69 12.08 27.37
N PRO A 190 12.48 11.50 27.31
CA PRO A 190 11.27 12.30 27.39
C PRO A 190 11.13 12.89 28.80
N VAL A 191 10.57 14.10 28.92
CA VAL A 191 10.35 14.78 30.21
C VAL A 191 9.52 13.92 31.17
N SER A 192 8.60 13.12 30.62
CA SER A 192 7.79 12.17 31.37
C SER A 192 8.65 11.15 32.15
N LEU A 193 9.82 10.76 31.65
CA LEU A 193 10.72 9.75 32.20
C LEU A 193 11.98 10.33 32.84
N LYS A 194 12.00 11.63 33.16
CA LYS A 194 13.10 12.30 33.86
C LYS A 194 13.57 11.57 35.13
N GLY A 195 12.67 10.85 35.81
CA GLY A 195 12.99 10.04 36.99
C GLY A 195 14.04 8.94 36.75
N ARG A 196 14.25 8.52 35.48
CA ARG A 196 15.29 7.53 35.12
C ARG A 196 16.71 8.04 35.32
N LEU A 197 16.95 9.36 35.25
CA LEU A 197 18.28 9.96 35.35
C LEU A 197 19.00 9.61 36.66
N ALA A 198 18.27 9.52 37.76
CA ALA A 198 18.85 9.17 39.07
C ALA A 198 19.08 7.66 39.23
N LEU A 199 18.44 6.83 38.40
CA LEU A 199 18.43 5.37 38.52
C LEU A 199 19.40 4.70 37.56
N ILE A 200 19.70 5.34 36.42
CA ILE A 200 20.64 4.83 35.43
C ILE A 200 22.04 5.34 35.78
N PRO A 201 22.98 4.46 36.17
CA PRO A 201 24.34 4.89 36.45
C PRO A 201 25.04 5.33 35.15
N PRO A 202 25.97 6.30 35.22
CA PRO A 202 26.70 6.75 34.05
C PRO A 202 27.48 5.60 33.40
N PRO A 203 27.74 5.65 32.08
CA PRO A 203 28.46 4.59 31.40
C PRO A 203 29.92 4.57 31.88
N SER A 204 30.49 3.37 32.08
CA SER A 204 31.78 3.17 32.77
C SER A 204 33.02 3.61 31.97
N LYS A 205 32.86 3.98 30.70
CA LYS A 205 33.96 4.31 29.76
C LYS A 205 33.83 5.71 29.17
N VAL A 206 33.28 6.66 29.90
CA VAL A 206 33.09 8.04 29.43
C VAL A 206 34.01 8.98 30.21
N GLN A 207 34.83 9.73 29.50
CA GLN A 207 35.66 10.78 30.07
C GLN A 207 34.87 12.08 30.12
N THR A 208 34.90 12.76 31.26
CA THR A 208 34.33 14.10 31.36
C THR A 208 35.18 15.09 30.57
N MET A 209 34.58 16.21 30.15
CA MET A 209 35.31 17.29 29.46
C MET A 209 36.55 17.78 30.23
N LEU A 210 36.49 17.78 31.57
CA LEU A 210 37.59 18.22 32.43
C LEU A 210 38.78 17.23 32.46
N THR A 211 38.54 15.97 32.13
CA THR A 211 39.53 14.88 32.16
C THR A 211 40.03 14.48 30.78
N TYR A 212 39.43 15.04 29.73
CA TYR A 212 39.75 14.69 28.35
C TYR A 212 40.98 15.47 27.87
N CYS A 213 42.01 14.74 27.43
CA CYS A 213 43.15 15.31 26.72
C CYS A 213 42.97 15.07 25.22
N PRO A 214 42.93 16.12 24.38
CA PRO A 214 42.86 15.97 22.93
C PRO A 214 44.01 15.10 22.40
N ARG A 215 43.67 14.13 21.54
CA ARG A 215 44.66 13.26 20.86
C ARG A 215 44.64 13.55 19.36
N LEU A 216 45.68 13.11 18.64
CA LEU A 216 45.77 13.15 17.19
C LEU A 216 44.84 12.08 16.54
N SER A 217 43.57 12.08 16.92
CA SER A 217 42.51 11.29 16.30
C SER A 217 41.88 12.09 15.16
N ASN A 218 41.27 11.39 14.19
CA ASN A 218 40.36 12.03 13.24
C ASN A 218 39.22 12.64 14.08
N ASN A 219 39.25 13.96 14.27
CA ASN A 219 38.29 14.66 15.14
C ASN A 219 36.90 14.55 14.52
N TYR A 220 36.07 13.67 15.08
CA TYR A 220 34.62 13.81 14.98
C TYR A 220 34.23 14.97 15.88
N ASP A 221 33.56 15.98 15.31
CA ASP A 221 33.18 17.23 15.98
C ASP A 221 32.87 17.02 17.46
N LEU A 222 33.86 17.36 18.30
CA LEU A 222 33.70 17.37 19.75
C LEU A 222 32.60 18.37 20.08
N LEU A 223 31.86 18.09 21.16
CA LEU A 223 30.76 18.94 21.61
C LEU A 223 31.26 20.41 21.68
N ILE A 224 30.83 21.18 20.66
CA ILE A 224 31.10 22.60 20.37
C ILE A 224 32.41 22.88 19.61
N SER A 225 32.26 23.24 18.32
CA SER A 225 33.18 24.11 17.57
C SER A 225 32.36 25.26 16.93
N PRO A 226 32.81 26.53 17.00
CA PRO A 226 31.99 27.68 16.66
C PRO A 226 31.99 28.04 15.16
N MET A 227 30.79 28.42 14.69
CA MET A 227 30.44 29.37 13.61
C MET A 227 31.06 29.21 12.21
N GLU A 228 30.19 29.25 11.18
CA GLU A 228 30.26 30.33 10.18
C GLU A 228 28.94 30.53 9.41
N THR A 229 28.63 31.81 9.22
CA THR A 229 27.59 32.40 8.37
C THR A 229 27.98 32.36 6.90
N THR A 230 27.01 32.24 5.98
CA THR A 230 26.92 33.12 4.79
C THR A 230 25.62 32.92 4.01
N SER A 231 25.16 34.02 3.44
CA SER A 231 23.98 34.28 2.62
C SER A 231 24.23 34.11 1.12
N HIS A 232 23.22 33.69 0.35
CA HIS A 232 22.57 34.48 -0.73
C HIS A 232 21.66 33.63 -1.65
N ASN A 233 20.42 34.13 -1.88
CA ASN A 233 19.66 34.36 -3.14
C ASN A 233 20.18 33.72 -4.45
N SER A 234 19.38 33.35 -5.46
CA SER A 234 17.99 33.66 -5.85
C SER A 234 17.53 32.76 -7.03
N ASP A 235 16.24 32.90 -7.41
CA ASP A 235 15.66 32.82 -8.78
C ASP A 235 14.71 31.65 -9.17
N VAL A 236 13.43 31.88 -8.89
CA VAL A 236 12.24 31.96 -9.79
C VAL A 236 12.21 31.19 -11.13
N SER A 237 11.18 30.35 -11.35
CA SER A 237 10.12 30.52 -12.40
C SER A 237 9.04 29.39 -12.37
N ILE A 238 7.77 29.76 -12.18
CA ILE A 238 6.61 29.78 -13.14
C ILE A 238 6.05 28.41 -13.57
N ALA A 239 4.81 28.11 -13.14
CA ALA A 239 3.61 27.98 -14.01
C ALA A 239 2.44 27.35 -13.24
N ALA A 240 1.27 28.02 -13.20
CA ALA A 240 0.01 27.39 -12.82
C ALA A 240 -1.13 27.92 -13.70
N SER A 241 -1.83 26.97 -14.32
CA SER A 241 -2.91 27.11 -15.29
C SER A 241 -4.26 27.24 -14.60
N LEU A 242 -5.19 28.02 -15.17
CA LEU A 242 -6.62 28.00 -14.84
C LEU A 242 -7.43 28.57 -16.01
N VAL A 243 -8.36 27.79 -16.59
CA VAL A 243 -9.58 28.28 -17.27
C VAL A 243 -10.68 27.22 -17.15
N ALA A 244 -11.91 27.67 -16.91
CA ALA A 244 -13.15 26.90 -16.78
C ALA A 244 -14.14 27.18 -17.95
N ALA A 245 -15.15 26.30 -18.04
CA ALA A 245 -16.42 26.21 -18.81
C ALA A 245 -17.13 27.52 -19.24
N ASP A 246 -18.13 27.62 -20.14
CA ASP A 246 -19.15 26.76 -20.80
C ASP A 246 -19.59 27.50 -22.13
N GLU A 247 -19.95 26.85 -23.25
CA GLU A 247 -21.31 26.51 -23.79
C GLU A 247 -22.21 27.76 -24.12
N VAL A 248 -22.99 27.93 -25.22
CA VAL A 248 -24.01 27.11 -25.93
C VAL A 248 -24.49 27.82 -27.26
N LEU A 249 -25.00 27.01 -28.24
CA LEU A 249 -26.13 27.22 -29.23
C LEU A 249 -25.92 28.11 -30.49
N ILE A 250 -26.40 27.83 -31.72
CA ILE A 250 -27.78 27.50 -32.21
C ILE A 250 -27.82 26.76 -33.59
N MET A 251 -28.79 25.84 -33.70
CA MET A 251 -29.65 25.27 -34.81
C MET A 251 -29.50 25.76 -36.27
N ASN A 252 -29.91 25.07 -37.36
CA ASN A 252 -31.04 24.19 -37.72
C ASN A 252 -30.65 23.51 -39.09
N ASP A 253 -31.29 22.51 -39.74
CA ASP A 253 -32.72 22.24 -39.99
C ASP A 253 -32.92 20.78 -40.48
N LEU A 254 -34.06 20.21 -40.08
CA LEU A 254 -35.03 19.33 -40.77
C LEU A 254 -34.60 18.42 -41.93
N GLU A 255 -34.80 17.10 -41.73
CA GLU A 255 -35.65 16.32 -42.63
C GLU A 255 -36.28 15.09 -41.93
N GLN A 256 -37.40 14.65 -42.48
CA GLN A 256 -38.55 14.04 -41.82
C GLN A 256 -38.54 12.51 -42.01
N HIS A 257 -38.40 11.71 -40.93
CA HIS A 257 -38.41 10.23 -40.99
C HIS A 257 -39.39 9.57 -40.00
N VAL A 258 -39.87 8.39 -40.39
CA VAL A 258 -41.12 7.75 -39.99
C VAL A 258 -40.88 6.89 -38.74
N ALA A 259 -41.44 7.30 -37.60
CA ALA A 259 -41.14 6.77 -36.27
C ALA A 259 -41.08 5.23 -36.12
N TYR A 260 -39.85 4.70 -35.99
CA TYR A 260 -39.53 3.44 -35.31
C TYR A 260 -39.39 3.68 -33.78
N GLY A 261 -39.77 2.72 -32.94
CA GLY A 261 -39.73 2.83 -31.47
C GLY A 261 -38.31 2.90 -30.87
N PHE A 262 -38.14 3.34 -29.62
CA PHE A 262 -36.81 3.49 -28.98
C PHE A 262 -36.21 2.15 -28.49
N PRO A 263 -34.94 1.80 -28.81
CA PRO A 263 -34.33 0.51 -28.45
C PRO A 263 -33.83 0.50 -26.99
N LYS A 264 -34.77 0.24 -26.07
CA LYS A 264 -34.59 0.42 -24.61
C LYS A 264 -33.44 -0.41 -24.03
N TYR A 265 -33.35 -1.69 -24.36
CA TYR A 265 -32.37 -2.62 -23.79
C TYR A 265 -30.99 -2.45 -24.42
N SER A 266 -30.89 -2.24 -25.74
CA SER A 266 -29.59 -1.97 -26.39
C SER A 266 -28.90 -0.72 -25.85
N VAL A 267 -29.66 0.37 -25.65
CA VAL A 267 -29.14 1.59 -25.02
C VAL A 267 -28.72 1.31 -23.57
N LEU A 268 -29.54 0.57 -22.83
CA LEU A 268 -29.27 0.25 -21.43
C LEU A 268 -28.03 -0.63 -21.26
N TYR A 269 -27.83 -1.66 -22.10
CA TYR A 269 -26.61 -2.45 -22.12
C TYR A 269 -25.39 -1.60 -22.46
N THR A 270 -25.52 -0.67 -23.40
CA THR A 270 -24.44 0.27 -23.76
C THR A 270 -24.03 1.13 -22.56
N ILE A 271 -24.99 1.64 -21.78
CA ILE A 271 -24.72 2.40 -20.54
C ILE A 271 -23.96 1.53 -19.52
N PHE A 272 -24.44 0.32 -19.23
CA PHE A 272 -23.76 -0.60 -18.30
C PHE A 272 -22.33 -0.93 -18.77
N MET A 273 -22.14 -1.12 -20.07
CA MET A 273 -20.83 -1.41 -20.66
C MET A 273 -19.89 -0.21 -20.62
N LEU A 274 -20.38 1.02 -20.79
CA LEU A 274 -19.59 2.26 -20.61
C LEU A 274 -19.11 2.41 -19.16
N ILE A 275 -19.99 2.16 -18.19
CA ILE A 275 -19.62 2.19 -16.76
C ILE A 275 -18.62 1.06 -16.45
N ALA A 276 -18.83 -0.13 -17.01
CA ALA A 276 -17.91 -1.27 -16.87
C ALA A 276 -16.54 -1.00 -17.50
N LEU A 277 -16.48 -0.27 -18.62
CA LEU A 277 -15.24 0.15 -19.28
C LEU A 277 -14.43 1.10 -18.37
N LEU A 278 -15.09 2.10 -17.79
CA LEU A 278 -14.47 3.02 -16.83
C LEU A 278 -13.95 2.26 -15.60
N ALA A 279 -14.78 1.40 -15.00
CA ALA A 279 -14.41 0.60 -13.84
C ALA A 279 -13.26 -0.39 -14.13
N SER A 280 -13.25 -0.99 -15.31
CA SER A 280 -12.17 -1.90 -15.72
C SER A 280 -10.87 -1.15 -15.98
N THR A 281 -10.94 0.09 -16.49
CA THR A 281 -9.77 0.92 -16.76
C THR A 281 -9.11 1.35 -15.45
N THR A 282 -9.91 1.77 -14.47
CA THR A 282 -9.40 2.14 -13.13
C THR A 282 -8.80 0.93 -12.41
N ALA A 283 -9.45 -0.24 -12.48
CA ALA A 283 -8.92 -1.49 -11.93
C ALA A 283 -7.60 -1.92 -12.60
N ALA A 284 -7.53 -1.91 -13.93
CA ALA A 284 -6.32 -2.27 -14.69
C ALA A 284 -5.17 -1.31 -14.38
N TRP A 285 -5.42 0.00 -14.32
CA TRP A 285 -4.42 1.00 -13.96
C TRP A 285 -3.86 0.79 -12.55
N THR A 286 -4.76 0.50 -11.60
CA THR A 286 -4.39 0.24 -10.21
C THR A 286 -3.53 -1.03 -10.09
N LEU A 287 -3.94 -2.10 -10.78
CA LEU A 287 -3.18 -3.35 -10.83
C LEU A 287 -1.83 -3.19 -11.54
N TYR A 288 -1.76 -2.40 -12.63
CA TYR A 288 -0.49 -2.14 -13.31
C TYR A 288 0.52 -1.43 -12.40
N LYS A 289 0.08 -0.41 -11.65
CA LYS A 289 0.92 0.21 -10.62
C LYS A 289 1.38 -0.83 -9.61
N TYR A 290 0.46 -1.65 -9.09
CA TYR A 290 0.79 -2.68 -8.10
C TYR A 290 1.77 -3.75 -8.63
N THR A 291 1.66 -4.18 -9.89
CA THR A 291 2.59 -5.15 -10.51
C THR A 291 4.03 -4.64 -10.60
N LYS A 292 4.25 -3.31 -10.62
CA LYS A 292 5.61 -2.74 -10.55
C LYS A 292 6.21 -2.83 -9.15
N LEU A 293 5.38 -2.91 -8.10
CA LEU A 293 5.82 -2.98 -6.71
C LEU A 293 5.98 -4.43 -6.22
N VAL A 294 5.08 -5.33 -6.61
CA VAL A 294 5.06 -6.72 -6.14
C VAL A 294 4.89 -7.68 -7.30
N SER A 295 5.90 -8.51 -7.55
CA SER A 295 5.82 -9.59 -8.54
C SER A 295 4.99 -10.74 -7.97
N SER A 296 3.76 -10.89 -8.46
CA SER A 296 2.86 -11.98 -8.10
C SER A 296 2.11 -12.49 -9.32
N CYS A 297 2.07 -13.82 -9.48
CA CYS A 297 1.34 -14.49 -10.55
C CYS A 297 -0.16 -14.12 -10.54
N VAL A 298 -0.76 -14.02 -9.35
CA VAL A 298 -2.17 -13.63 -9.19
C VAL A 298 -2.39 -12.21 -9.69
N CYS A 299 -1.50 -11.28 -9.36
CA CYS A 299 -1.62 -9.89 -9.79
C CYS A 299 -1.49 -9.75 -11.32
N TYR A 300 -0.56 -10.48 -11.93
CA TYR A 300 -0.40 -10.52 -13.38
C TYR A 300 -1.65 -11.10 -14.06
N ALA A 301 -2.16 -12.24 -13.57
CA ALA A 301 -3.36 -12.86 -14.12
C ALA A 301 -4.60 -11.95 -14.01
N MET A 302 -4.74 -11.22 -12.91
CA MET A 302 -5.81 -10.23 -12.74
C MET A 302 -5.68 -9.05 -13.69
N LEU A 303 -4.46 -8.50 -13.85
CA LEU A 303 -4.20 -7.42 -14.80
C LEU A 303 -4.55 -7.87 -16.23
N SER A 304 -4.07 -9.05 -16.64
CA SER A 304 -4.38 -9.61 -17.96
C SER A 304 -5.88 -9.84 -18.16
N PHE A 305 -6.59 -10.34 -17.13
CA PHE A 305 -8.04 -10.47 -17.17
C PHE A 305 -8.74 -9.13 -17.46
N PHE A 306 -8.40 -8.06 -16.72
CA PHE A 306 -9.01 -6.74 -16.94
C PHE A 306 -8.64 -6.13 -18.29
N MET A 307 -7.40 -6.34 -18.77
CA MET A 307 -6.99 -5.87 -20.10
C MET A 307 -7.80 -6.54 -21.22
N TRP A 308 -7.98 -7.86 -21.17
CA TRP A 308 -8.82 -8.56 -22.15
C TRP A 308 -10.31 -8.21 -22.01
N LYS A 309 -10.77 -7.95 -20.78
CA LYS A 309 -12.12 -7.43 -20.55
C LYS A 309 -12.32 -6.03 -21.13
N LEU A 310 -11.34 -5.14 -21.05
CA LEU A 310 -11.39 -3.82 -21.68
C LEU A 310 -11.57 -3.93 -23.20
N VAL A 311 -10.77 -4.78 -23.85
CA VAL A 311 -10.87 -5.06 -25.29
C VAL A 311 -12.26 -5.59 -25.64
N TYR A 312 -12.76 -6.59 -24.90
CA TYR A 312 -14.12 -7.11 -25.08
C TYR A 312 -15.19 -6.01 -24.93
N THR A 313 -15.13 -5.22 -23.84
CA THR A 313 -16.15 -4.20 -23.57
C THR A 313 -16.14 -3.10 -24.62
N PHE A 314 -14.97 -2.64 -25.04
CA PHE A 314 -14.82 -1.61 -26.07
C PHE A 314 -15.40 -2.07 -27.41
N LEU A 315 -15.00 -3.26 -27.87
CA LEU A 315 -15.48 -3.79 -29.14
C LEU A 315 -16.97 -4.09 -29.11
N ARG A 316 -17.52 -4.52 -27.97
CA ARG A 316 -18.95 -4.75 -27.81
C ARG A 316 -19.75 -3.45 -27.79
N ILE A 317 -19.21 -2.37 -27.22
CA ILE A 317 -19.79 -1.02 -27.32
C ILE A 317 -19.80 -0.57 -28.78
N VAL A 318 -18.72 -0.77 -29.54
CA VAL A 318 -18.68 -0.44 -30.97
C VAL A 318 -19.77 -1.22 -31.73
N THR A 319 -19.91 -2.52 -31.50
CA THR A 319 -20.97 -3.31 -32.16
C THR A 319 -22.38 -2.82 -31.79
N LEU A 320 -22.63 -2.51 -30.51
CA LEU A 320 -23.93 -2.00 -30.05
C LEU A 320 -24.21 -0.60 -30.62
N ALA A 321 -23.20 0.26 -30.68
CA ALA A 321 -23.33 1.60 -31.25
C ALA A 321 -23.60 1.56 -32.76
N SER A 322 -22.91 0.68 -33.50
CA SER A 322 -23.21 0.44 -34.92
C SER A 322 -24.63 -0.09 -35.13
N MET A 323 -25.11 -0.97 -34.26
CA MET A 323 -26.47 -1.49 -34.30
C MET A 323 -27.52 -0.43 -33.98
N ILE A 324 -27.30 0.40 -32.96
CA ILE A 324 -28.18 1.52 -32.61
C ILE A 324 -28.18 2.56 -33.75
N HIS A 325 -27.04 2.80 -34.40
CA HIS A 325 -26.94 3.73 -35.52
C HIS A 325 -27.75 3.27 -36.75
N GLU A 326 -27.58 2.02 -37.16
CA GLU A 326 -28.36 1.40 -38.25
C GLU A 326 -29.85 1.34 -37.93
N PHE A 327 -30.19 1.11 -36.66
CA PHE A 327 -31.57 1.16 -36.18
C PHE A 327 -32.17 2.58 -36.33
N LEU A 328 -31.43 3.62 -35.91
CA LEU A 328 -31.87 5.02 -35.99
C LEU A 328 -31.97 5.55 -37.42
N GLN A 329 -31.22 4.95 -38.37
CA GLN A 329 -31.23 5.33 -39.79
C GLN A 329 -32.26 4.56 -40.63
N GLU A 330 -32.97 3.60 -40.06
CA GLU A 330 -33.99 2.78 -40.75
C GLU A 330 -33.45 2.02 -41.97
N SER A 331 -32.12 1.83 -42.07
CA SER A 331 -31.42 1.31 -43.26
C SER A 331 -31.11 -0.18 -43.22
N SER A 332 -31.45 -0.89 -42.14
CA SER A 332 -30.90 -2.22 -41.90
C SER A 332 -31.53 -3.30 -42.80
N THR A 333 -30.75 -3.88 -43.71
CA THR A 333 -31.15 -5.04 -44.54
C THR A 333 -30.80 -6.40 -43.92
N TRP A 334 -30.05 -6.40 -42.81
CA TRP A 334 -29.44 -7.59 -42.21
C TRP A 334 -29.82 -7.84 -40.74
N MET A 335 -30.55 -6.91 -40.10
CA MET A 335 -30.91 -6.98 -38.68
C MET A 335 -32.35 -7.47 -38.50
N SER A 336 -32.56 -8.45 -37.62
CA SER A 336 -33.89 -8.86 -37.17
C SER A 336 -34.19 -8.27 -35.79
N LEU A 337 -35.24 -7.45 -35.70
CA LEU A 337 -35.73 -6.91 -34.44
C LEU A 337 -36.63 -7.93 -33.71
N ASP A 338 -36.57 -7.93 -32.38
CA ASP A 338 -37.49 -8.70 -31.53
C ASP A 338 -38.85 -8.00 -31.36
N VAL A 339 -39.78 -8.63 -30.61
CA VAL A 339 -41.14 -8.10 -30.36
C VAL A 339 -41.13 -6.73 -29.66
N ASN A 340 -40.05 -6.39 -28.96
CA ASN A 340 -39.86 -5.11 -28.29
C ASN A 340 -39.17 -4.07 -29.18
N HIS A 341 -38.96 -4.39 -30.47
CA HIS A 341 -38.22 -3.58 -31.43
C HIS A 341 -36.77 -3.32 -30.98
N ASP A 342 -36.12 -4.35 -30.43
CA ASP A 342 -34.74 -4.29 -29.95
C ASP A 342 -33.87 -5.41 -30.52
N VAL A 343 -32.56 -5.24 -30.40
CA VAL A 343 -31.55 -6.26 -30.70
C VAL A 343 -31.33 -7.06 -29.43
N GLY A 344 -32.00 -8.20 -29.32
CA GLY A 344 -31.89 -9.05 -28.12
C GLY A 344 -30.43 -9.37 -27.75
N GLY A 345 -30.09 -9.27 -26.47
CA GLY A 345 -28.70 -9.40 -25.96
C GLY A 345 -28.03 -10.77 -26.13
N PHE A 346 -28.72 -11.77 -26.69
CA PHE A 346 -28.14 -13.07 -27.08
C PHE A 346 -28.12 -13.29 -28.61
N ARG A 347 -28.69 -12.37 -29.38
CA ARG A 347 -29.09 -12.58 -30.79
C ARG A 347 -28.46 -11.51 -31.69
N PHE A 348 -27.14 -11.35 -31.57
CA PHE A 348 -26.36 -10.32 -32.28
C PHE A 348 -26.20 -10.59 -33.79
N ILE A 349 -26.50 -11.80 -34.25
CA ILE A 349 -26.50 -12.19 -35.67
C ILE A 349 -27.77 -13.01 -35.91
N GLY A 350 -28.50 -12.71 -37.00
CA GLY A 350 -29.67 -13.50 -37.42
C GLY A 350 -29.30 -14.97 -37.62
N HIS A 351 -30.14 -15.88 -37.15
CA HIS A 351 -29.92 -17.31 -37.36
C HIS A 351 -30.23 -17.68 -38.82
N GLU A 352 -29.68 -18.78 -39.33
CA GLU A 352 -29.99 -19.29 -40.67
C GLU A 352 -31.51 -19.47 -40.91
N ALA A 353 -32.28 -19.73 -39.85
CA ALA A 353 -33.74 -19.78 -39.89
C ALA A 353 -34.40 -18.40 -40.18
N ASP A 354 -33.88 -17.31 -39.62
CA ASP A 354 -34.35 -15.95 -39.90
C ASP A 354 -33.91 -15.49 -41.32
N ILE A 355 -32.75 -15.96 -41.81
CA ILE A 355 -32.27 -15.71 -43.18
C ILE A 355 -33.21 -16.38 -44.20
N ALA A 356 -33.69 -17.58 -43.91
CA ALA A 356 -34.61 -18.32 -44.78
C ALA A 356 -36.06 -17.78 -44.75
N GLU A 357 -36.57 -17.36 -43.59
CA GLU A 357 -37.95 -16.85 -43.46
C GLU A 357 -38.08 -15.34 -43.76
N LYS A 358 -37.09 -14.51 -43.41
CA LYS A 358 -37.15 -13.03 -43.53
C LYS A 358 -36.29 -12.43 -44.66
N LYS A 359 -35.56 -13.25 -45.45
CA LYS A 359 -34.70 -12.82 -46.56
C LYS A 359 -33.71 -11.70 -46.18
N LEU A 360 -32.99 -11.89 -45.08
CA LEU A 360 -31.98 -10.92 -44.61
C LEU A 360 -30.65 -11.08 -45.37
N ASP A 361 -29.99 -9.96 -45.63
CA ASP A 361 -28.63 -9.95 -46.18
C ASP A 361 -27.59 -10.36 -45.11
N PRO A 362 -26.40 -10.87 -45.51
CA PRO A 362 -25.33 -11.14 -44.57
C PRO A 362 -24.87 -9.84 -43.87
N PRO A 363 -24.57 -9.87 -42.56
CA PRO A 363 -24.19 -8.67 -41.84
C PRO A 363 -22.83 -8.14 -42.32
N PRO A 364 -22.64 -6.81 -42.31
CA PRO A 364 -21.47 -6.18 -42.88
C PRO A 364 -20.20 -6.43 -42.05
N TYR A 365 -19.05 -6.39 -42.72
CA TYR A 365 -17.75 -6.66 -42.09
C TYR A 365 -17.41 -5.74 -40.91
N PHE A 366 -17.88 -4.48 -40.92
CA PHE A 366 -17.65 -3.54 -39.82
C PHE A 366 -18.36 -3.92 -38.52
N VAL A 367 -19.35 -4.83 -38.56
CA VAL A 367 -19.99 -5.42 -37.36
C VAL A 367 -19.35 -6.75 -37.02
N MET A 368 -19.09 -7.59 -38.03
CA MET A 368 -18.51 -8.93 -37.83
C MET A 368 -17.10 -8.90 -37.26
N ILE A 369 -16.24 -7.98 -37.72
CA ILE A 369 -14.84 -7.90 -37.27
C ILE A 369 -14.75 -7.52 -35.78
N PRO A 370 -15.37 -6.42 -35.29
CA PRO A 370 -15.34 -6.10 -33.87
C PRO A 370 -16.01 -7.18 -33.01
N LEU A 371 -17.08 -7.81 -33.50
CA LEU A 371 -17.74 -8.91 -32.81
C LEU A 371 -16.81 -10.11 -32.60
N PHE A 372 -16.14 -10.55 -33.67
CA PHE A 372 -15.19 -11.68 -33.62
C PHE A 372 -13.99 -11.41 -32.69
N ILE A 373 -13.40 -10.21 -32.79
CA ILE A 373 -12.29 -9.82 -31.92
C ILE A 373 -12.77 -9.72 -30.46
N GLY A 374 -13.98 -9.20 -30.23
CA GLY A 374 -14.62 -9.15 -28.93
C GLY A 374 -14.78 -10.54 -28.33
N ASP A 375 -15.37 -11.48 -29.05
CA ASP A 375 -15.58 -12.85 -28.58
C ASP A 375 -14.25 -13.57 -28.30
N THR A 376 -13.22 -13.34 -29.13
CA THR A 376 -11.86 -13.84 -28.88
C THR A 376 -11.27 -13.27 -27.59
N ALA A 377 -11.46 -11.97 -27.34
CA ALA A 377 -11.03 -11.32 -26.10
C ALA A 377 -11.78 -11.88 -24.88
N LEU A 378 -13.06 -12.25 -25.04
CA LEU A 378 -13.83 -12.91 -23.99
C LEU A 378 -13.27 -14.29 -23.64
N PHE A 379 -12.89 -15.10 -24.64
CA PHE A 379 -12.21 -16.39 -24.42
C PHE A 379 -10.88 -16.20 -23.68
N SER A 380 -10.08 -15.21 -24.09
CA SER A 380 -8.81 -14.90 -23.42
C SER A 380 -9.02 -14.46 -21.96
N ALA A 381 -10.03 -13.63 -21.68
CA ALA A 381 -10.40 -13.28 -20.32
C ALA A 381 -10.82 -14.53 -19.51
N GLY A 382 -11.56 -15.46 -20.11
CA GLY A 382 -11.92 -16.73 -19.50
C GLY A 382 -10.71 -17.60 -19.12
N TYR A 383 -9.68 -17.64 -19.98
CA TYR A 383 -8.42 -18.33 -19.69
C TYR A 383 -7.73 -17.76 -18.44
N TRP A 384 -7.61 -16.44 -18.34
CA TRP A 384 -7.00 -15.81 -17.15
C TRP A 384 -7.83 -16.01 -15.88
N MET A 385 -9.15 -16.08 -15.99
CA MET A 385 -10.01 -16.48 -14.87
C MET A 385 -9.74 -17.91 -14.40
N LEU A 386 -9.49 -18.85 -15.31
CA LEU A 386 -9.14 -20.23 -14.97
C LEU A 386 -7.81 -20.28 -14.18
N VAL A 387 -6.82 -19.49 -14.57
CA VAL A 387 -5.55 -19.37 -13.82
C VAL A 387 -5.82 -18.92 -12.38
N LEU A 388 -6.69 -17.93 -12.17
CA LEU A 388 -7.07 -17.47 -10.83
C LEU A 388 -7.78 -18.54 -10.00
N VAL A 389 -8.60 -19.39 -10.64
CA VAL A 389 -9.25 -20.53 -9.97
C VAL A 389 -8.23 -21.57 -9.53
N VAL A 390 -7.26 -21.90 -10.39
CA VAL A 390 -6.19 -22.85 -10.05
C VAL A 390 -5.38 -22.36 -8.85
N GLU A 391 -5.00 -21.08 -8.83
CA GLU A 391 -4.28 -20.50 -7.70
C GLU A 391 -5.12 -20.45 -6.41
N LEU A 392 -6.44 -20.21 -6.52
CA LEU A 392 -7.35 -20.31 -5.37
C LEU A 392 -7.43 -21.74 -4.82
N LEU A 393 -7.54 -22.76 -5.69
CA LEU A 393 -7.57 -24.17 -5.29
C LEU A 393 -6.26 -24.61 -4.65
N ARG A 394 -5.11 -24.17 -5.17
CA ARG A 394 -3.80 -24.40 -4.58
C ARG A 394 -3.72 -23.88 -3.14
N VAL A 395 -4.28 -22.70 -2.88
CA VAL A 395 -4.32 -22.11 -1.53
C VAL A 395 -5.26 -22.88 -0.60
N ILE A 396 -6.42 -23.32 -1.09
CA ILE A 396 -7.34 -24.15 -0.29
C ILE A 396 -6.66 -25.48 0.07
N TYR A 397 -5.99 -26.11 -0.89
CA TYR A 397 -5.22 -27.33 -0.67
C TYR A 397 -4.15 -27.16 0.41
N LEU A 398 -3.35 -26.08 0.35
CA LEU A 398 -2.34 -25.75 1.36
C LEU A 398 -2.94 -25.52 2.75
N ASN A 399 -4.11 -24.86 2.82
CA ASN A 399 -4.83 -24.65 4.08
C ASN A 399 -5.36 -25.96 4.68
N CYS A 400 -5.83 -26.90 3.86
CA CYS A 400 -6.27 -28.23 4.29
C CYS A 400 -5.08 -29.13 4.70
N ALA A 401 -3.91 -28.94 4.08
CA ALA A 401 -2.69 -29.69 4.36
C ALA A 401 -1.92 -29.21 5.62
N GLY A 402 -2.43 -28.22 6.35
CA GLY A 402 -1.88 -27.80 7.65
C GLY A 402 -0.71 -26.80 7.62
N LEU A 403 -0.27 -26.37 6.43
CA LEU A 403 0.73 -25.30 6.26
C LEU A 403 0.02 -23.94 6.28
N LYS A 404 -0.41 -23.52 7.47
CA LYS A 404 -1.20 -22.28 7.67
C LYS A 404 -0.40 -20.98 7.60
N LEU A 405 0.93 -21.03 7.45
CA LEU A 405 1.81 -19.89 7.70
C LEU A 405 2.95 -19.83 6.68
N GLU A 406 3.13 -18.66 6.09
CA GLU A 406 4.37 -18.28 5.40
C GLU A 406 4.78 -16.94 6.00
N SER A 407 6.03 -16.84 6.50
CA SER A 407 6.53 -15.63 7.16
C SER A 407 6.81 -14.55 6.11
N VAL A 408 5.79 -13.75 5.82
CA VAL A 408 6.00 -12.49 5.10
C VAL A 408 6.16 -11.42 6.18
N GLU A 409 7.37 -10.86 6.29
CA GLU A 409 7.64 -9.64 7.07
C GLU A 409 7.30 -9.70 8.58
N CYS A 410 7.61 -10.82 9.25
CA CYS A 410 7.51 -10.96 10.71
C CYS A 410 6.11 -10.72 11.33
N ARG A 411 5.02 -10.93 10.57
CA ARG A 411 3.67 -11.09 11.14
C ARG A 411 2.97 -12.33 10.60
N VAL A 412 2.37 -13.10 11.52
CA VAL A 412 1.51 -14.24 11.21
C VAL A 412 0.12 -13.71 10.82
N VAL A 413 -0.09 -13.43 9.54
CA VAL A 413 -1.39 -12.96 9.01
C VAL A 413 -1.79 -13.77 7.78
N GLN A 414 -3.06 -14.20 7.70
CA GLN A 414 -3.62 -14.75 6.46
C GLN A 414 -3.39 -13.75 5.32
N LYS A 415 -2.68 -14.14 4.27
CA LYS A 415 -2.36 -13.26 3.13
C LYS A 415 -3.63 -12.51 2.67
N PRO A 416 -3.71 -11.17 2.83
CA PRO A 416 -4.94 -10.41 2.56
C PRO A 416 -5.39 -10.55 1.10
N LEU A 417 -4.45 -10.88 0.20
CA LEU A 417 -4.70 -11.18 -1.21
C LEU A 417 -5.68 -12.35 -1.43
N TYR A 418 -5.62 -13.41 -0.61
CA TYR A 418 -6.42 -14.62 -0.84
C TYR A 418 -7.85 -14.51 -0.31
N ILE A 419 -8.07 -13.72 0.74
CA ILE A 419 -9.42 -13.36 1.20
C ILE A 419 -10.13 -12.54 0.12
N ARG A 420 -9.39 -11.64 -0.56
CA ARG A 420 -9.91 -10.85 -1.70
C ARG A 420 -10.22 -11.76 -2.90
N LEU A 421 -9.33 -12.71 -3.21
CA LEU A 421 -9.53 -13.66 -4.32
C LEU A 421 -10.82 -14.50 -4.17
N LYS A 422 -11.13 -14.96 -2.95
CA LYS A 422 -12.37 -15.69 -2.67
C LYS A 422 -13.63 -14.85 -2.93
N ARG A 423 -13.61 -13.56 -2.57
CA ARG A 423 -14.73 -12.62 -2.81
C ARG A 423 -14.92 -12.33 -4.30
N ILE A 424 -13.81 -12.13 -5.02
CA ILE A 424 -13.78 -11.92 -6.48
C ILE A 424 -14.41 -13.13 -7.19
N PHE A 425 -14.03 -14.34 -6.81
CA PHE A 425 -14.59 -15.55 -7.40
C PHE A 425 -16.10 -15.67 -7.14
N LEU A 426 -16.55 -15.41 -5.91
CA LEU A 426 -17.98 -15.43 -5.58
C LEU A 426 -18.79 -14.47 -6.44
N ILE A 427 -18.31 -13.23 -6.61
CA ILE A 427 -18.98 -12.21 -7.44
C ILE A 427 -19.02 -12.63 -8.90
N TYR A 428 -17.91 -13.14 -9.43
CA TYR A 428 -17.86 -13.61 -10.82
C TYR A 428 -18.86 -14.74 -11.07
N VAL A 429 -18.94 -15.72 -10.16
CA VAL A 429 -19.93 -16.81 -10.28
C VAL A 429 -21.36 -16.25 -10.24
N LEU A 430 -21.69 -15.38 -9.28
CA LEU A 430 -23.04 -14.83 -9.17
C LEU A 430 -23.47 -13.99 -10.38
N THR A 431 -22.54 -13.28 -11.00
CA THR A 431 -22.82 -12.38 -12.13
C THR A 431 -22.74 -13.05 -13.49
N ALA A 432 -21.86 -14.05 -13.67
CA ALA A 432 -21.65 -14.71 -14.95
C ALA A 432 -22.44 -16.02 -15.14
N LEU A 433 -22.77 -16.72 -14.05
CA LEU A 433 -23.47 -18.01 -14.13
C LEU A 433 -24.86 -17.93 -14.77
N PRO A 434 -25.71 -16.91 -14.49
CA PRO A 434 -27.01 -16.78 -15.17
C PRO A 434 -26.87 -16.68 -16.69
N TYR A 435 -25.94 -15.84 -17.16
CA TYR A 435 -25.68 -15.64 -18.59
C TYR A 435 -25.13 -16.90 -19.26
N ALA A 436 -24.18 -17.57 -18.61
CA ALA A 436 -23.64 -18.83 -19.09
C ALA A 436 -24.72 -19.92 -19.15
N ALA A 437 -25.56 -20.06 -18.12
CA ALA A 437 -26.61 -21.06 -18.08
C ALA A 437 -27.62 -20.89 -19.22
N ILE A 438 -28.09 -19.67 -19.48
CA ILE A 438 -28.98 -19.38 -20.60
C ILE A 438 -28.28 -19.69 -21.93
N GLY A 439 -27.03 -19.25 -22.12
CA GLY A 439 -26.28 -19.53 -23.34
C GLY A 439 -26.08 -21.03 -23.61
N TRP A 440 -25.82 -21.83 -22.58
CA TRP A 440 -25.68 -23.28 -22.70
C TRP A 440 -27.00 -23.97 -23.08
N VAL A 441 -28.13 -23.55 -22.49
CA VAL A 441 -29.44 -24.12 -22.84
C VAL A 441 -29.80 -23.81 -24.30
N LEU A 442 -29.50 -22.60 -24.77
CA LEU A 442 -29.68 -22.23 -26.18
C LEU A 442 -28.78 -23.05 -27.12
N ALA A 443 -27.54 -23.34 -26.71
CA ALA A 443 -26.62 -24.16 -27.50
C ALA A 443 -27.01 -25.64 -27.60
N LEU A 444 -27.65 -26.20 -26.57
CA LEU A 444 -28.09 -27.61 -26.55
C LEU A 444 -29.32 -27.87 -27.42
N HIS A 445 -30.12 -26.85 -27.70
CA HIS A 445 -31.40 -26.98 -28.40
C HIS A 445 -31.53 -26.03 -29.61
N PRO A 446 -30.63 -26.11 -30.61
CA PRO A 446 -30.55 -25.15 -31.71
C PRO A 446 -31.87 -25.03 -32.52
N ALA A 447 -32.59 -26.13 -32.72
CA ALA A 447 -33.82 -26.16 -33.50
C ALA A 447 -35.05 -25.56 -32.79
N SER A 448 -35.03 -25.45 -31.46
CA SER A 448 -36.12 -24.92 -30.64
C SER A 448 -35.72 -23.65 -29.88
N VAL A 449 -34.60 -23.01 -30.26
CA VAL A 449 -34.12 -21.75 -29.69
C VAL A 449 -35.20 -20.67 -29.73
N ILE A 450 -35.91 -20.54 -30.84
CA ILE A 450 -36.92 -19.50 -31.04
C ILE A 450 -38.12 -19.72 -30.10
N THR A 451 -38.58 -20.96 -29.98
CA THR A 451 -39.67 -21.32 -29.05
C THR A 451 -39.25 -21.18 -27.60
N PHE A 452 -38.02 -21.58 -27.26
CA PHE A 452 -37.51 -21.50 -25.89
C PHE A 452 -37.25 -20.05 -25.43
N LEU A 453 -36.77 -19.19 -26.34
CA LEU A 453 -36.62 -17.76 -26.08
C LEU A 453 -37.98 -17.06 -25.97
N ALA A 454 -39.01 -17.51 -26.69
CA ALA A 454 -40.36 -16.98 -26.56
C ALA A 454 -41.03 -17.33 -25.22
N ASP A 455 -40.67 -18.48 -24.64
CA ASP A 455 -41.18 -18.93 -23.34
C ASP A 455 -40.51 -18.23 -22.15
N ILE A 456 -39.30 -17.69 -22.32
CA ILE A 456 -38.57 -16.96 -21.26
C ILE A 456 -39.03 -15.49 -21.22
N PRO A 457 -39.44 -14.98 -20.04
CA PRO A 457 -39.73 -13.56 -19.88
C PRO A 457 -38.53 -12.67 -20.27
N ASN A 458 -38.79 -11.66 -21.11
CA ASN A 458 -37.77 -10.71 -21.58
C ASN A 458 -37.01 -10.03 -20.43
N GLU A 459 -37.66 -9.83 -19.28
CA GLU A 459 -37.01 -9.23 -18.10
C GLU A 459 -35.92 -10.13 -17.50
N ILE A 460 -36.09 -11.44 -17.52
CA ILE A 460 -35.08 -12.39 -17.01
C ILE A 460 -33.87 -12.40 -17.93
N LEU A 461 -34.11 -12.39 -19.25
CA LEU A 461 -33.07 -12.33 -20.26
C LEU A 461 -32.27 -11.01 -20.15
N ALA A 462 -32.98 -9.90 -19.97
CA ALA A 462 -32.37 -8.59 -19.79
C ALA A 462 -31.55 -8.51 -18.50
N LEU A 463 -32.11 -8.98 -17.38
CA LEU A 463 -31.43 -9.02 -16.09
C LEU A 463 -30.14 -9.86 -16.14
N SER A 464 -30.19 -11.02 -16.79
CA SER A 464 -29.02 -11.88 -16.96
C SER A 464 -27.90 -11.19 -17.75
N ASN A 465 -28.25 -10.50 -18.84
CA ASN A 465 -27.29 -9.73 -19.65
C ASN A 465 -26.72 -8.54 -18.88
N MET A 466 -27.58 -7.79 -18.18
CA MET A 466 -27.15 -6.69 -17.33
C MET A 466 -26.19 -7.13 -16.24
N LEU A 467 -26.49 -8.23 -15.54
CA LEU A 467 -25.61 -8.77 -14.50
C LEU A 467 -24.25 -9.16 -15.06
N PHE A 468 -24.21 -9.77 -16.24
CA PHE A 468 -22.96 -10.14 -16.90
C PHE A 468 -22.16 -8.91 -17.36
N PHE A 469 -22.80 -7.91 -17.95
CA PHE A 469 -22.16 -6.67 -18.39
C PHE A 469 -21.73 -5.79 -17.21
N ALA A 470 -22.45 -5.83 -16.09
CA ALA A 470 -22.10 -5.14 -14.85
C ALA A 470 -21.06 -5.88 -14.01
N ALA A 471 -20.72 -7.14 -14.32
CA ALA A 471 -19.76 -7.93 -13.56
C ALA A 471 -18.41 -7.22 -13.34
N PRO A 472 -17.79 -6.54 -14.34
CA PRO A 472 -16.54 -5.82 -14.14
C PRO A 472 -16.66 -4.67 -13.14
N ILE A 473 -17.83 -4.05 -13.01
CA ILE A 473 -18.09 -2.99 -12.01
C ILE A 473 -17.97 -3.57 -10.60
N ALA A 474 -18.64 -4.69 -10.34
CA ALA A 474 -18.61 -5.35 -9.03
C ALA A 474 -17.21 -5.90 -8.70
N LEU A 475 -16.50 -6.44 -9.70
CA LEU A 475 -15.13 -6.94 -9.54
C LEU A 475 -14.14 -5.80 -9.28
N ALA A 476 -14.24 -4.69 -10.03
CA ALA A 476 -13.45 -3.49 -9.80
C ALA A 476 -13.74 -2.90 -8.41
N PHE A 477 -15.00 -2.88 -7.99
CA PHE A 477 -15.37 -2.45 -6.64
C PHE A 477 -14.75 -3.34 -5.57
N VAL A 478 -14.79 -4.68 -5.66
CA VAL A 478 -14.13 -5.52 -4.63
C VAL A 478 -12.60 -5.41 -4.65
N LEU A 479 -12.03 -5.06 -5.80
CA LEU A 479 -10.60 -4.79 -5.93
C LEU A 479 -10.17 -3.46 -5.32
N VAL A 480 -10.98 -2.42 -5.46
CA VAL A 480 -10.67 -1.05 -5.07
C VAL A 480 -11.26 -0.69 -3.70
N ALA A 481 -12.45 -1.19 -3.37
CA ALA A 481 -13.19 -0.93 -2.14
C ALA A 481 -12.71 -1.82 -0.98
N ASN A 482 -11.51 -1.54 -0.50
CA ASN A 482 -11.33 -1.46 0.94
C ASN A 482 -11.84 -0.07 1.37
N GLN A 483 -12.68 0.01 2.39
CA GLN A 483 -13.58 1.16 2.69
C GLN A 483 -12.89 2.51 2.98
N GLN A 484 -11.55 2.60 2.99
CA GLN A 484 -10.80 3.87 3.05
C GLN A 484 -10.45 4.44 1.66
N CYS A 485 -10.43 3.62 0.59
CA CYS A 485 -9.98 4.05 -0.74
C CYS A 485 -11.12 4.54 -1.66
N MET A 486 -12.35 4.05 -1.48
CA MET A 486 -13.49 4.49 -2.30
C MET A 486 -14.01 5.89 -1.92
N LEU A 487 -13.75 6.34 -0.68
CA LEU A 487 -13.96 7.74 -0.26
C LEU A 487 -12.82 8.67 -0.70
N SER A 488 -11.68 8.10 -1.11
CA SER A 488 -10.52 8.80 -1.66
C SER A 488 -10.46 8.56 -3.16
N TRP A 489 -11.32 9.26 -3.91
CA TRP A 489 -11.34 9.19 -5.37
C TRP A 489 -10.04 9.66 -6.07
N CYS A 490 -8.95 9.98 -5.35
CA CYS A 490 -7.66 10.35 -5.96
C CYS A 490 -6.39 10.03 -5.16
N MET A 491 -6.42 9.44 -3.97
CA MET A 491 -5.19 9.18 -3.20
C MET A 491 -5.14 7.76 -2.65
N VAL A 492 -4.02 7.07 -2.93
CA VAL A 492 -3.60 5.86 -2.23
C VAL A 492 -3.74 6.14 -0.73
N SER A 493 -4.38 5.25 0.03
CA SER A 493 -4.60 5.47 1.47
C SER A 493 -3.30 5.88 2.14
N ASP A 494 -3.31 6.94 2.95
CA ASP A 494 -2.13 7.48 3.62
C ASP A 494 -1.37 6.39 4.39
N ASP A 495 -2.05 5.39 4.94
CA ASP A 495 -1.43 4.23 5.60
C ASP A 495 -0.53 3.41 4.65
N VAL A 496 -0.94 3.24 3.39
CA VAL A 496 -0.18 2.52 2.37
C VAL A 496 0.91 3.40 1.78
N ILE A 497 0.69 4.72 1.63
CA ILE A 497 1.75 5.67 1.25
C ILE A 497 2.81 5.74 2.35
N GLN A 498 2.41 5.84 3.63
CA GLN A 498 3.32 5.85 4.78
C GLN A 498 4.07 4.53 4.89
N GLN A 499 3.42 3.39 4.66
CA GLN A 499 4.09 2.10 4.64
C GLN A 499 5.04 1.94 3.43
N ILE A 500 4.73 2.55 2.28
CA ILE A 500 5.62 2.61 1.11
C ILE A 500 6.79 3.59 1.33
N GLN A 501 6.55 4.74 1.96
CA GLN A 501 7.57 5.75 2.29
C GLN A 501 8.49 5.28 3.43
N ALA A 502 7.96 4.57 4.44
CA ALA A 502 8.76 3.90 5.47
C ALA A 502 9.63 2.77 4.89
N ASN A 503 9.29 2.25 3.71
CA ASN A 503 10.08 1.25 3.00
C ASN A 503 11.11 1.85 2.04
N GLU A 504 11.10 3.16 1.79
CA GLU A 504 12.14 3.80 0.98
C GLU A 504 13.35 4.08 1.86
N ALA A 505 14.40 3.32 1.64
CA ALA A 505 15.61 3.40 2.43
C ALA A 505 16.36 4.73 2.17
N PRO A 506 16.77 5.48 3.21
CA PRO A 506 17.47 6.75 3.06
C PRO A 506 18.81 6.57 2.33
N THR A 507 19.02 7.29 1.23
CA THR A 507 20.29 7.23 0.47
C THR A 507 21.26 8.33 0.87
N ASP A 508 20.74 9.50 1.26
CA ASP A 508 21.52 10.71 1.47
C ASP A 508 21.67 10.99 2.97
N PHE A 509 22.86 10.68 3.51
CA PHE A 509 23.22 10.91 4.91
C PHE A 509 22.19 10.39 5.94
N PRO A 510 21.93 9.06 5.96
CA PRO A 510 20.99 8.46 6.90
C PRO A 510 21.39 8.69 8.37
N VAL A 511 20.37 8.67 9.23
CA VAL A 511 20.52 8.63 10.69
C VAL A 511 20.30 7.19 11.14
N PHE A 512 21.29 6.62 11.83
CA PHE A 512 21.30 5.26 12.35
C PHE A 512 20.92 5.20 13.82
#